data_AF-A0A411Z6D9-F1
#
_entry.id   AF-A0A411Z6D9-F1
#
_cell.length_a   1.000
_cell.length_b   1.000
_cell.length_c   1.000
_cell.angle_alpha   90.00
_cell.angle_beta   90.00
_cell.angle_gamma   90.00
#
_symmetry.space_group_name_H-M   'P 1'
#
loop_
_entity.id
_entity.type
_entity.pdbx_description
1 polymer ?
#
loop_
_entity_poly.entity_id
_entity_poly.type
_entity_poly.pdbx_seq_one_letter_code
_entity_poly.pdbx_strand_id
1 'polypeptide(L)'
;MARTDTRFRQSHNALLDILSGIPVGAGLPSEVQLAAKLGVSRTVIRAVVQKLGADGILQGTGRDKQLVRVPKVRDRLPLREEYIRRDELEARFLDWVLRFDVPAGTALNITQLARQFMVPPHALQEFLASLGQSGLIERRPRGGWRLLGFTADYAVELSEFRQVLELNAVRVFTALPEDHPAWAALTVIRDEHLDLLDRIDHDFHDFSRLDGRFHALINSVVSNRFVAEFQKVISLIFHYHYQWDKTMERYRNEAAIREHLTIIAALQVRDASAAKARLRAHLATSKETLLSSMRGHHLA
;
A
#
# COMPACT_ATOMS: atom_id res chain seq x y z
N MET A 1 20.48 -4.26 -8.81
CA MET A 1 20.64 -4.66 -10.23
C MET A 1 19.48 -4.21 -11.13
N ALA A 2 18.21 -4.36 -10.73
CA ALA A 2 17.06 -4.01 -11.59
C ALA A 2 16.95 -2.51 -11.98
N ARG A 3 17.13 -1.56 -11.03
CA ARG A 3 17.11 -0.11 -11.34
C ARG A 3 18.19 0.30 -12.34
N THR A 4 19.35 -0.35 -12.30
CA THR A 4 20.48 -0.08 -13.20
C THR A 4 20.16 -0.50 -14.64
N ASP A 5 19.49 -1.65 -14.82
CA ASP A 5 19.07 -2.15 -16.14
C ASP A 5 17.96 -1.27 -16.76
N THR A 6 16.96 -0.85 -15.99
CA THR A 6 15.90 0.06 -16.48
C THR A 6 16.48 1.40 -16.93
N ARG A 7 17.34 2.01 -16.10
CA ARG A 7 17.95 3.31 -16.41
C ARG A 7 18.86 3.22 -17.65
N PHE A 8 19.56 2.11 -17.82
CA PHE A 8 20.33 1.83 -19.03
C PHE A 8 19.43 1.75 -20.27
N ARG A 9 18.34 0.97 -20.23
CA ARG A 9 17.41 0.81 -21.36
C ARG A 9 16.72 2.12 -21.75
N GLN A 10 16.29 2.91 -20.77
CA GLN A 10 15.72 4.25 -20.99
C GLN A 10 16.76 5.19 -21.64
N SER A 11 17.97 5.24 -21.09
CA SER A 11 19.05 6.07 -21.64
C SER A 11 19.46 5.62 -23.05
N HIS A 12 19.43 4.31 -23.30
CA HIS A 12 19.68 3.73 -24.61
C HIS A 12 18.64 4.20 -25.63
N ASN A 13 17.36 4.01 -25.34
CA ASN A 13 16.28 4.42 -26.23
C ASN A 13 16.25 5.93 -26.46
N ALA A 14 16.48 6.73 -25.42
CA ALA A 14 16.56 8.18 -25.54
C ALA A 14 17.77 8.65 -26.37
N LEU A 15 18.91 7.95 -26.29
CA LEU A 15 20.05 8.25 -27.16
C LEU A 15 19.77 7.87 -28.61
N LEU A 16 19.05 6.77 -28.88
CA LEU A 16 18.57 6.46 -30.24
C LEU A 16 17.66 7.57 -30.80
N ASP A 17 16.83 8.19 -29.97
CA ASP A 17 15.99 9.32 -30.38
C ASP A 17 16.83 10.54 -30.79
N ILE A 18 17.86 10.87 -30.00
CA ILE A 18 18.83 11.92 -30.34
C ILE A 18 19.55 11.60 -31.65
N LEU A 19 20.00 10.35 -31.82
CA LEU A 19 20.73 9.90 -33.01
C LEU A 19 19.85 9.87 -34.27
N SER A 20 18.55 9.66 -34.13
CA SER A 20 17.62 9.69 -35.27
C SER A 20 17.44 11.11 -35.84
N GLY A 21 17.78 12.14 -35.06
CA GLY A 21 17.70 13.54 -35.48
C GLY A 21 19.00 14.13 -36.05
N ILE A 22 20.07 13.34 -36.21
CA ILE A 22 21.35 13.82 -36.76
C ILE A 22 21.73 13.04 -38.04
N PRO A 23 22.43 13.65 -39.01
CA PRO A 23 22.80 12.98 -40.24
C PRO A 23 23.87 11.89 -40.01
N VAL A 24 23.88 10.87 -40.87
CA VAL A 24 24.95 9.87 -40.89
C VAL A 24 26.30 10.56 -41.15
N GLY A 25 27.34 10.16 -40.42
CA GLY A 25 28.64 10.81 -40.39
C GLY A 25 28.77 11.95 -39.36
N ALA A 26 27.67 12.40 -38.75
CA ALA A 26 27.73 13.43 -37.72
C ALA A 26 28.46 12.94 -36.47
N GLY A 27 29.26 13.83 -35.89
CA GLY A 27 29.93 13.62 -34.61
C GLY A 27 28.94 13.57 -33.44
N LEU A 28 29.23 12.71 -32.47
CA LEU A 28 28.44 12.56 -31.27
C LEU A 28 28.77 13.67 -30.25
N PRO A 29 27.77 14.27 -29.56
CA PRO A 29 28.04 15.13 -28.42
C PRO A 29 28.86 14.41 -27.35
N SER A 30 29.61 15.17 -26.55
CA SER A 30 30.46 14.58 -25.52
C SER A 30 29.63 13.79 -24.48
N GLU A 31 30.22 12.76 -23.88
CA GLU A 31 29.56 11.96 -22.84
C GLU A 31 29.06 12.81 -21.66
N VAL A 32 29.72 13.94 -21.38
CA VAL A 32 29.31 14.91 -20.35
C VAL A 32 28.03 15.62 -20.76
N GLN A 33 27.95 16.11 -22.00
CA GLN A 33 26.76 16.78 -22.52
C GLN A 33 25.57 15.82 -22.62
N LEU A 34 25.80 14.59 -23.07
CA LEU A 34 24.77 13.55 -23.13
C LEU A 34 24.28 13.17 -21.73
N ALA A 35 25.17 13.05 -20.75
CA ALA A 35 24.82 12.76 -19.36
C ALA A 35 23.93 13.88 -18.76
N ALA A 36 24.30 15.14 -18.98
CA ALA A 36 23.51 16.29 -18.55
C ALA A 36 22.15 16.32 -19.25
N LYS A 37 22.11 16.13 -20.57
CA LYS A 37 20.88 16.18 -21.38
C LYS A 37 19.89 15.06 -21.01
N LEU A 38 20.39 13.87 -20.69
CA LEU A 38 19.56 12.71 -20.35
C LEU A 38 19.33 12.53 -18.84
N GLY A 39 19.88 13.40 -17.99
CA GLY A 39 19.72 13.32 -16.53
C GLY A 39 20.29 12.03 -15.92
N VAL A 40 21.36 11.48 -16.48
CA VAL A 40 22.00 10.23 -16.03
C VAL A 40 23.49 10.39 -15.80
N SER A 41 24.12 9.45 -15.10
CA SER A 41 25.57 9.53 -14.85
C SER A 41 26.37 9.25 -16.12
N ARG A 42 27.60 9.79 -16.19
CA ARG A 42 28.54 9.53 -17.29
C ARG A 42 28.83 8.05 -17.50
N THR A 43 28.83 7.26 -16.42
CA THR A 43 29.02 5.80 -16.48
C THR A 43 27.90 5.11 -17.26
N VAL A 44 26.64 5.55 -17.09
CA VAL A 44 25.50 5.02 -17.86
C VAL A 44 25.65 5.38 -19.34
N ILE A 45 25.98 6.63 -19.67
CA ILE A 45 26.22 7.05 -21.06
C ILE A 45 27.36 6.26 -21.69
N ARG A 46 28.49 6.05 -20.99
CA ARG A 46 29.60 5.23 -21.49
C ARG A 46 29.15 3.82 -21.86
N ALA A 47 28.40 3.17 -20.98
CA ALA A 47 27.88 1.83 -21.23
C ALA A 47 26.93 1.81 -22.45
N VAL A 48 26.04 2.81 -22.57
CA VAL A 48 25.11 2.93 -23.70
C VAL A 48 25.89 3.14 -25.00
N VAL A 49 26.84 4.08 -25.03
CA VAL A 49 27.67 4.37 -26.21
C VAL A 49 28.49 3.15 -26.62
N GLN A 50 29.02 2.39 -25.67
CA GLN A 50 29.72 1.13 -25.95
C GLN A 50 28.79 0.10 -26.60
N LYS A 51 27.55 -0.04 -26.11
CA LYS A 51 26.55 -0.95 -26.71
C LYS A 51 26.17 -0.53 -28.13
N LEU A 52 25.93 0.75 -28.35
CA LEU A 52 25.62 1.29 -29.69
C LEU A 52 26.80 1.12 -30.67
N GLY A 53 28.03 1.17 -30.17
CA GLY A 53 29.21 0.82 -30.95
C GLY A 53 29.23 -0.67 -31.34
N ALA A 54 28.94 -1.55 -30.40
CA ALA A 54 28.84 -2.99 -30.67
C ALA A 54 27.70 -3.34 -31.65
N ASP A 55 26.61 -2.56 -31.66
CA ASP A 55 25.47 -2.74 -32.57
C ASP A 55 25.67 -2.09 -33.96
N GLY A 56 26.87 -1.56 -34.22
CA GLY A 56 27.22 -0.91 -35.48
C GLY A 56 26.42 0.36 -35.77
N ILE A 57 25.91 1.02 -34.73
CA ILE A 57 25.20 2.31 -34.84
C ILE A 57 26.22 3.45 -34.75
N LEU A 58 27.21 3.30 -33.87
CA LEU A 58 28.32 4.25 -33.71
C LEU A 58 29.65 3.61 -34.09
N GLN A 59 30.59 4.42 -34.57
CA GLN A 59 31.98 4.02 -34.79
C GLN A 59 32.91 5.13 -34.31
N GLY A 60 34.16 4.78 -34.00
CA GLY A 60 35.20 5.72 -33.58
C GLY A 60 35.54 5.58 -32.10
N THR A 61 36.61 6.27 -31.68
CA THR A 61 37.15 6.22 -30.32
C THR A 61 37.14 7.60 -29.69
N GLY A 62 37.04 7.65 -28.36
CA GLY A 62 37.10 8.91 -27.62
C GLY A 62 36.04 9.93 -28.05
N ARG A 63 36.50 11.08 -28.56
CA ARG A 63 35.68 12.22 -29.03
C ARG A 63 35.26 12.10 -30.51
N ASP A 64 35.89 11.21 -31.27
CA ASP A 64 35.69 11.08 -32.72
C ASP A 64 34.60 10.06 -33.06
N LYS A 65 33.63 9.88 -32.16
CA LYS A 65 32.52 8.96 -32.38
C LYS A 65 31.54 9.56 -33.37
N GLN A 66 31.17 8.79 -34.39
CA GLN A 66 30.26 9.22 -35.45
C GLN A 66 29.11 8.24 -35.63
N LEU A 67 27.98 8.76 -36.10
CA LEU A 67 26.82 7.97 -36.48
C LEU A 67 27.09 7.23 -37.80
N VAL A 68 27.05 5.90 -37.79
CA VAL A 68 27.30 5.07 -39.00
C VAL A 68 26.02 4.82 -39.79
N ARG A 69 24.88 4.70 -39.08
CA ARG A 69 23.57 4.48 -39.68
C ARG A 69 22.48 5.05 -38.79
N VAL A 70 21.36 5.43 -39.40
CA VAL A 70 20.16 5.86 -38.66
C VAL A 70 19.63 4.67 -37.82
N PRO A 71 19.28 4.89 -36.54
CA PRO A 71 18.59 3.91 -35.71
C PRO A 71 17.28 3.40 -36.33
N LYS A 72 16.94 2.15 -36.09
CA LYS A 72 15.68 1.51 -36.49
C LYS A 72 14.89 1.08 -35.25
N VAL A 73 13.60 0.79 -35.43
CA VAL A 73 12.72 0.30 -34.34
C VAL A 73 13.31 -0.93 -33.65
N ARG A 74 13.91 -1.86 -34.41
CA ARG A 74 14.58 -3.06 -33.89
C ARG A 74 15.79 -2.80 -33.00
N ASP A 75 16.38 -1.60 -33.05
CA ASP A 75 17.51 -1.23 -32.21
C ASP A 75 17.03 -0.79 -30.81
N ARG A 76 15.73 -0.50 -30.61
CA ARG A 76 15.20 -0.12 -29.29
C ARG A 76 15.20 -1.32 -28.35
N LEU A 77 15.59 -1.08 -27.11
CA LEU A 77 15.47 -2.06 -26.05
C LEU A 77 14.05 -2.01 -25.46
N PRO A 78 13.38 -3.15 -25.23
CA PRO A 78 12.10 -3.13 -24.55
C PRO A 78 12.29 -2.52 -23.16
N LEU A 79 11.55 -1.45 -22.87
CA LEU A 79 11.36 -0.98 -21.51
C LEU A 79 10.55 -2.07 -20.83
N ARG A 80 11.07 -2.67 -19.76
CA ARG A 80 10.24 -3.53 -18.92
C ARG A 80 9.06 -2.66 -18.47
N GLU A 81 7.85 -3.17 -18.66
CA GLU A 81 6.60 -2.58 -18.17
C GLU A 81 6.86 -2.00 -16.78
N GLU A 82 6.49 -0.72 -16.58
CA GLU A 82 6.80 -0.01 -15.35
C GLU A 82 6.31 -0.83 -14.17
N TYR A 83 7.26 -1.28 -13.34
CA TYR A 83 6.91 -2.03 -12.16
C TYR A 83 6.03 -1.17 -11.27
N ILE A 84 4.95 -1.75 -10.76
CA ILE A 84 4.06 -1.03 -9.86
C ILE A 84 4.80 -0.66 -8.57
N ARG A 85 4.33 0.41 -7.94
CA ARG A 85 4.90 0.87 -6.67
C ARG A 85 4.48 -0.06 -5.52
N ARG A 86 5.15 0.07 -4.37
CA ARG A 86 4.88 -0.79 -3.20
C ARG A 86 3.47 -0.63 -2.64
N ASP A 87 2.97 0.59 -2.58
CA ASP A 87 1.59 0.92 -2.18
C ASP A 87 0.58 0.23 -3.09
N GLU A 88 0.83 0.26 -4.40
CA GLU A 88 -0.04 -0.41 -5.38
C GLU A 88 0.07 -1.94 -5.30
N LEU A 89 1.27 -2.48 -5.05
CA LEU A 89 1.46 -3.92 -4.79
C LEU A 89 0.67 -4.37 -3.56
N GLU A 90 0.71 -3.59 -2.48
CA GLU A 90 -0.04 -3.88 -1.25
C GLU A 90 -1.54 -3.95 -1.51
N ALA A 91 -2.09 -2.94 -2.20
CA ALA A 91 -3.50 -2.91 -2.54
C ALA A 91 -3.93 -4.09 -3.42
N ARG A 92 -3.18 -4.36 -4.50
CA ARG A 92 -3.49 -5.49 -5.40
C ARG A 92 -3.33 -6.84 -4.71
N PHE A 93 -2.34 -7.00 -3.84
CA PHE A 93 -2.12 -8.25 -3.13
C PHE A 93 -3.21 -8.50 -2.11
N LEU A 94 -3.65 -7.48 -1.37
CA LEU A 94 -4.70 -7.62 -0.39
C LEU A 94 -6.04 -7.89 -1.07
N ASP A 95 -6.40 -7.14 -2.11
CA ASP A 95 -7.57 -7.45 -2.93
C ASP A 95 -7.52 -8.91 -3.45
N TRP A 96 -6.37 -9.39 -3.91
CA TRP A 96 -6.19 -10.77 -4.35
C TRP A 96 -6.34 -11.81 -3.23
N VAL A 97 -5.77 -11.59 -2.05
CA VAL A 97 -5.93 -12.51 -0.89
C VAL A 97 -7.38 -12.53 -0.40
N LEU A 98 -8.05 -11.39 -0.46
CA LEU A 98 -9.32 -11.14 0.23
C LEU A 98 -10.55 -11.38 -0.63
N ARG A 99 -10.38 -11.55 -1.95
CA ARG A 99 -11.41 -12.12 -2.84
C ARG A 99 -11.63 -13.63 -2.63
N PHE A 100 -10.86 -14.27 -1.75
CA PHE A 100 -10.92 -15.72 -1.47
C PHE A 100 -10.67 -16.65 -2.67
N ASP A 101 -10.22 -16.11 -3.81
CA ASP A 101 -9.83 -16.90 -4.99
C ASP A 101 -8.68 -17.88 -4.72
N VAL A 102 -8.01 -17.75 -3.57
CA VAL A 102 -6.84 -18.53 -3.18
C VAL A 102 -7.03 -19.12 -1.78
N PRO A 103 -7.11 -20.46 -1.66
CA PRO A 103 -7.29 -21.11 -0.38
C PRO A 103 -6.15 -20.83 0.60
N ALA A 104 -6.50 -20.77 1.89
CA ALA A 104 -5.55 -20.89 2.98
C ALA A 104 -4.68 -22.15 2.79
N GLY A 105 -3.39 -22.03 3.13
CA GLY A 105 -2.39 -23.08 2.91
C GLY A 105 -1.68 -23.02 1.56
N THR A 106 -2.11 -22.16 0.62
CA THR A 106 -1.49 -22.06 -0.72
C THR A 106 -0.02 -21.64 -0.62
N ALA A 107 0.85 -22.35 -1.34
CA ALA A 107 2.25 -21.96 -1.48
C ALA A 107 2.40 -20.78 -2.46
N LEU A 108 3.02 -19.70 -2.00
CA LEU A 108 3.22 -18.48 -2.80
C LEU A 108 4.51 -18.58 -3.63
N ASN A 109 4.37 -18.77 -4.94
CA ASN A 109 5.50 -18.82 -5.87
C ASN A 109 5.95 -17.41 -6.26
N ILE A 110 7.11 -16.98 -5.74
CA ILE A 110 7.68 -15.64 -5.98
C ILE A 110 7.80 -15.31 -7.47
N THR A 111 8.31 -16.22 -8.29
CA THR A 111 8.56 -15.95 -9.71
C THR A 111 7.26 -15.79 -10.51
N GLN A 112 6.22 -16.53 -10.13
CA GLN A 112 4.90 -16.41 -10.73
C GLN A 112 4.20 -15.13 -10.28
N LEU A 113 4.13 -14.89 -8.96
CA LEU A 113 3.47 -13.72 -8.39
C LEU A 113 4.16 -12.42 -8.78
N ALA A 114 5.49 -12.39 -8.88
CA ALA A 114 6.23 -11.21 -9.32
C ALA A 114 5.87 -10.81 -10.76
N ARG A 115 5.64 -11.80 -11.63
CA ARG A 115 5.12 -11.56 -12.99
C ARG A 115 3.67 -11.10 -12.96
N GLN A 116 2.82 -11.76 -12.18
CA GLN A 116 1.41 -11.41 -12.06
C GLN A 116 1.20 -9.98 -11.55
N PHE A 117 1.91 -9.59 -10.49
CA PHE A 117 1.81 -8.27 -9.89
C PHE A 117 2.71 -7.23 -10.55
N MET A 118 3.44 -7.58 -11.62
CA MET A 118 4.32 -6.63 -12.31
C MET A 118 5.30 -5.95 -11.36
N VAL A 119 6.05 -6.76 -10.59
CA VAL A 119 7.11 -6.29 -9.67
C VAL A 119 8.39 -7.11 -9.81
N PRO A 120 9.56 -6.58 -9.43
CA PRO A 120 10.76 -7.39 -9.31
C PRO A 120 10.61 -8.51 -8.26
N PRO A 121 11.18 -9.71 -8.47
CA PRO A 121 11.12 -10.80 -7.48
C PRO A 121 11.63 -10.43 -6.08
N HIS A 122 12.69 -9.62 -5.99
CA HIS A 122 13.23 -9.17 -4.70
C HIS A 122 12.27 -8.21 -3.98
N ALA A 123 11.60 -7.33 -4.71
CA ALA A 123 10.61 -6.41 -4.14
C ALA A 123 9.40 -7.18 -3.60
N LEU A 124 8.94 -8.23 -4.31
CA LEU A 124 7.91 -9.11 -3.81
C LEU A 124 8.36 -9.87 -2.54
N GLN A 125 9.60 -10.34 -2.49
CA GLN A 125 10.13 -11.00 -1.29
C GLN A 125 10.17 -10.07 -0.08
N GLU A 126 10.62 -8.82 -0.25
CA GLU A 126 10.62 -7.81 0.81
C GLU A 126 9.19 -7.46 1.26
N PHE A 127 8.26 -7.33 0.31
CA PHE A 127 6.85 -7.10 0.59
C PHE A 127 6.23 -8.25 1.41
N LEU A 128 6.41 -9.50 0.98
CA LEU A 128 5.95 -10.67 1.75
C LEU A 128 6.65 -10.76 3.11
N ALA A 129 7.94 -10.41 3.20
CA ALA A 129 8.61 -10.32 4.49
C ALA A 129 7.94 -9.31 5.43
N SER A 130 7.53 -8.15 4.90
CA SER A 130 6.82 -7.13 5.69
C SER A 130 5.41 -7.57 6.11
N LEU A 131 4.74 -8.42 5.34
CA LEU A 131 3.43 -8.96 5.67
C LEU A 131 3.48 -10.14 6.66
N GLY A 132 4.63 -10.75 6.93
CA GLY A 132 4.73 -11.88 7.85
C GLY A 132 4.20 -11.60 9.26
N GLN A 133 4.25 -10.34 9.72
CA GLN A 133 3.70 -9.94 11.02
C GLN A 133 2.18 -9.82 11.04
N SER A 134 1.54 -9.69 9.87
CA SER A 134 0.09 -9.59 9.78
C SER A 134 -0.61 -10.92 10.08
N GLY A 135 0.09 -12.05 10.06
CA GLY A 135 -0.52 -13.38 10.18
C GLY A 135 -1.24 -13.86 8.92
N LEU A 136 -1.30 -13.05 7.85
CA LEU A 136 -1.90 -13.48 6.56
C LEU A 136 -1.00 -14.44 5.79
N ILE A 137 0.31 -14.41 6.03
CA ILE A 137 1.29 -15.26 5.37
C ILE A 137 2.37 -15.68 6.37
N GLU A 138 3.02 -16.80 6.08
CA GLU A 138 4.16 -17.27 6.86
C GLU A 138 5.32 -17.71 5.96
N ARG A 139 6.53 -17.68 6.52
CA ARG A 139 7.73 -18.20 5.86
C ARG A 139 7.87 -19.69 6.15
N ARG A 140 8.08 -20.50 5.10
CA ARG A 140 8.23 -21.95 5.23
C ARG A 140 9.66 -22.34 5.65
N PRO A 141 9.86 -23.45 6.39
CA PRO A 141 11.19 -23.89 6.86
C PRO A 141 12.24 -24.11 5.77
N ARG A 142 11.83 -24.58 4.59
CA ARG A 142 12.72 -24.82 3.44
C ARG A 142 12.80 -23.63 2.46
N GLY A 143 12.40 -22.45 2.92
CA GLY A 143 12.26 -21.26 2.09
C GLY A 143 10.91 -21.19 1.36
N GLY A 144 10.61 -20.00 0.86
CA GLY A 144 9.30 -19.67 0.27
C GLY A 144 8.27 -19.24 1.31
N TRP A 145 7.08 -18.92 0.82
CA TRP A 145 5.98 -18.35 1.59
C TRP A 145 4.72 -19.21 1.44
N ARG A 146 3.89 -19.20 2.47
CA ARG A 146 2.57 -19.84 2.48
C ARG A 146 1.53 -18.80 2.86
N LEU A 147 0.43 -18.76 2.12
CA LEU A 147 -0.76 -17.98 2.46
C LEU A 147 -1.45 -18.68 3.62
N LEU A 148 -1.60 -18.01 4.75
CA LEU A 148 -2.50 -18.45 5.82
C LEU A 148 -3.93 -17.99 5.54
N GLY A 149 -4.07 -16.85 4.85
CA GLY A 149 -5.34 -16.32 4.38
C GLY A 149 -6.08 -15.54 5.47
N PHE A 150 -7.15 -14.87 5.05
CA PHE A 150 -8.05 -14.18 5.96
C PHE A 150 -9.20 -15.11 6.34
N THR A 151 -9.04 -15.90 7.39
CA THR A 151 -10.02 -16.91 7.84
C THR A 151 -10.99 -16.34 8.87
N ALA A 152 -12.11 -17.04 9.13
CA ALA A 152 -13.06 -16.63 10.17
C ALA A 152 -12.37 -16.55 11.54
N ASP A 153 -11.49 -17.49 11.84
CA ASP A 153 -10.68 -17.49 13.06
C ASP A 153 -9.76 -16.26 13.12
N TYR A 154 -9.10 -15.91 12.01
CA TYR A 154 -8.28 -14.69 11.93
C TYR A 154 -9.10 -13.43 12.25
N ALA A 155 -10.32 -13.32 11.70
CA ALA A 155 -11.20 -12.18 11.97
C ALA A 155 -11.64 -12.13 13.45
N VAL A 156 -11.90 -13.28 14.07
CA VAL A 156 -12.23 -13.40 15.50
C VAL A 156 -11.03 -12.97 16.36
N GLU A 157 -9.86 -13.55 16.13
CA GLU A 157 -8.62 -13.27 16.86
C GLU A 157 -8.23 -11.80 16.77
N LEU A 158 -8.28 -11.23 15.56
CA LEU A 158 -7.97 -9.81 15.34
C LEU A 158 -8.96 -8.90 16.09
N SER A 159 -10.26 -9.25 16.09
CA SER A 159 -11.28 -8.46 16.78
C SER A 159 -11.13 -8.52 18.30
N GLU A 160 -10.81 -9.69 18.86
CA GLU A 160 -10.53 -9.86 20.29
C GLU A 160 -9.28 -9.08 20.72
N PHE A 161 -8.23 -9.14 19.89
CA PHE A 161 -7.02 -8.41 20.15
C PHE A 161 -7.23 -6.88 20.04
N ARG A 162 -7.95 -6.41 19.02
CA ARG A 162 -8.36 -5.00 18.89
C ARG A 162 -9.10 -4.51 20.12
N GLN A 163 -10.01 -5.32 20.67
CA GLN A 163 -10.75 -4.99 21.89
C GLN A 163 -9.82 -4.78 23.10
N VAL A 164 -8.80 -5.62 23.29
CA VAL A 164 -7.81 -5.44 24.37
C VAL A 164 -7.09 -4.10 24.24
N LEU A 165 -6.65 -3.76 23.03
CA LEU A 165 -5.89 -2.53 22.78
C LEU A 165 -6.75 -1.27 22.97
N GLU A 166 -7.92 -1.23 22.33
CA GLU A 166 -8.73 0.00 22.31
C GLU A 166 -9.45 0.27 23.64
N LEU A 167 -9.83 -0.77 24.39
CA LEU A 167 -10.38 -0.57 25.75
C LEU A 167 -9.32 0.01 26.70
N ASN A 168 -8.05 -0.39 26.53
CA ASN A 168 -6.96 0.22 27.27
C ASN A 168 -6.73 1.68 26.80
N ALA A 169 -6.81 1.94 25.49
CA ALA A 169 -6.69 3.29 24.95
C ALA A 169 -7.76 4.23 25.50
N VAL A 170 -9.03 3.81 25.54
CA VAL A 170 -10.12 4.58 26.17
C VAL A 170 -9.84 4.87 27.64
N ARG A 171 -9.37 3.88 28.41
CA ARG A 171 -8.99 4.09 29.82
C ARG A 171 -7.95 5.19 29.96
N VAL A 172 -6.92 5.19 29.11
CA VAL A 172 -5.86 6.21 29.13
C VAL A 172 -6.41 7.56 28.67
N PHE A 173 -7.19 7.59 27.59
CA PHE A 173 -7.79 8.79 27.02
C PHE A 173 -8.63 9.55 28.06
N THR A 174 -9.48 8.86 28.80
CA THR A 174 -10.34 9.48 29.83
C THR A 174 -9.56 10.06 31.02
N ALA A 175 -8.34 9.59 31.25
CA ALA A 175 -7.48 10.06 32.32
C ALA A 175 -6.55 11.22 31.89
N LEU A 176 -6.64 11.68 30.64
CA LEU A 176 -5.81 12.77 30.15
C LEU A 176 -6.12 14.10 30.85
N PRO A 177 -5.11 14.98 31.02
CA PRO A 177 -5.32 16.38 31.41
C PRO A 177 -6.35 17.11 30.53
N GLU A 178 -7.02 18.12 31.06
CA GLU A 178 -8.04 18.92 30.32
C GLU A 178 -7.47 19.68 29.13
N ASP A 179 -6.21 20.13 29.24
CA ASP A 179 -5.49 20.86 28.21
C ASP A 179 -4.81 19.96 27.17
N HIS A 180 -4.93 18.63 27.29
CA HIS A 180 -4.31 17.72 26.35
C HIS A 180 -4.91 17.88 24.93
N PRO A 181 -4.10 18.01 23.86
CA PRO A 181 -4.58 18.31 22.51
C PRO A 181 -5.53 17.27 21.91
N ALA A 182 -5.51 16.04 22.43
CA ALA A 182 -6.45 14.99 22.00
C ALA A 182 -7.92 15.36 22.21
N TRP A 183 -8.26 16.22 23.19
CA TRP A 183 -9.64 16.67 23.40
C TRP A 183 -10.13 17.60 22.28
N ALA A 184 -9.27 18.50 21.81
CA ALA A 184 -9.55 19.34 20.66
C ALA A 184 -9.69 18.49 19.39
N ALA A 185 -8.78 17.53 19.19
CA ALA A 185 -8.86 16.58 18.08
C ALA A 185 -10.12 15.71 18.12
N LEU A 186 -10.57 15.29 19.30
CA LEU A 186 -11.81 14.53 19.47
C LEU A 186 -13.04 15.36 19.07
N THR A 187 -13.01 16.66 19.37
CA THR A 187 -14.06 17.60 18.96
C THR A 187 -14.12 17.75 17.44
N VAL A 188 -12.96 17.88 16.77
CA VAL A 188 -12.89 17.89 15.30
C VAL A 188 -13.45 16.59 14.71
N ILE A 189 -13.02 15.43 15.24
CA ILE A 189 -13.52 14.13 14.79
C ILE A 189 -15.04 14.02 14.99
N ARG A 190 -15.59 14.51 16.11
CA ARG A 190 -17.04 14.55 16.33
C ARG A 190 -17.75 15.34 15.23
N ASP A 191 -17.26 16.54 14.94
CA ASP A 191 -17.91 17.45 14.00
C ASP A 191 -17.87 16.87 12.58
N GLU A 192 -16.78 16.18 12.20
CA GLU A 192 -16.70 15.42 10.94
C GLU A 192 -17.67 14.24 10.89
N HIS A 193 -17.95 13.57 12.01
CA HIS A 193 -18.97 12.50 12.06
C HIS A 193 -20.38 13.06 11.89
N LEU A 194 -20.67 14.22 12.48
CA LEU A 194 -21.97 14.89 12.33
C LEU A 194 -22.17 15.37 10.89
N ASP A 195 -21.16 16.03 10.31
CA ASP A 195 -21.17 16.43 8.90
C ASP A 195 -21.42 15.25 7.97
N LEU A 196 -20.68 14.15 8.14
CA LEU A 196 -20.86 12.96 7.32
C LEU A 196 -22.24 12.31 7.52
N LEU A 197 -22.78 12.34 8.74
CA LEU A 197 -24.11 11.80 9.04
C LEU A 197 -25.21 12.60 8.31
N ASP A 198 -25.06 13.92 8.21
CA ASP A 198 -26.01 14.79 7.52
C ASP A 198 -26.03 14.55 6.00
N ARG A 199 -24.89 14.14 5.43
CA ARG A 199 -24.73 13.82 3.99
C ARG A 199 -24.61 12.33 3.68
N ILE A 200 -25.05 11.47 4.61
CA ILE A 200 -24.80 10.02 4.57
C ILE A 200 -25.41 9.33 3.35
N ASP A 201 -26.49 9.87 2.78
CA ASP A 201 -27.15 9.28 1.62
C ASP A 201 -26.32 9.37 0.33
N HIS A 202 -25.35 10.29 0.28
CA HIS A 202 -24.49 10.49 -0.90
C HIS A 202 -23.03 10.12 -0.63
N ASP A 203 -22.53 10.40 0.57
CA ASP A 203 -21.09 10.34 0.85
C ASP A 203 -20.70 9.22 1.82
N PHE A 204 -21.56 8.22 2.04
CA PHE A 204 -21.28 7.10 2.96
C PHE A 204 -19.94 6.38 2.73
N HIS A 205 -19.38 6.43 1.52
CA HIS A 205 -18.06 5.88 1.21
C HIS A 205 -16.89 6.60 1.93
N ASP A 206 -17.06 7.86 2.31
CA ASP A 206 -16.05 8.62 3.07
C ASP A 206 -15.86 8.07 4.49
N PHE A 207 -16.80 7.27 4.99
CA PHE A 207 -16.76 6.74 6.36
C PHE A 207 -15.49 5.95 6.67
N SER A 208 -14.99 5.10 5.76
CA SER A 208 -13.79 4.29 6.00
C SER A 208 -12.58 5.13 6.40
N ARG A 209 -12.42 6.31 5.79
CA ARG A 209 -11.33 7.25 6.12
C ARG A 209 -11.55 7.89 7.49
N LEU A 210 -12.81 8.22 7.82
CA LEU A 210 -13.17 8.84 9.09
C LEU A 210 -13.07 7.86 10.27
N ASP A 211 -13.50 6.61 10.08
CA ASP A 211 -13.36 5.47 10.99
C ASP A 211 -11.90 5.26 11.37
N GLY A 212 -11.01 5.13 10.37
CA GLY A 212 -9.58 4.98 10.61
C GLY A 212 -8.97 6.15 11.40
N ARG A 213 -9.40 7.39 11.12
CA ARG A 213 -8.95 8.58 11.87
C ARG A 213 -9.45 8.60 13.31
N PHE A 214 -10.70 8.20 13.56
CA PHE A 214 -11.26 8.10 14.90
C PHE A 214 -10.49 7.09 15.74
N HIS A 215 -10.33 5.86 15.25
CA HIS A 215 -9.59 4.83 15.98
C HIS A 215 -8.11 5.22 16.15
N ALA A 216 -7.47 5.84 15.15
CA ALA A 216 -6.10 6.32 15.28
C ALA A 216 -5.96 7.40 16.38
N LEU A 217 -6.91 8.32 16.50
CA LEU A 217 -6.93 9.33 17.57
C LEU A 217 -7.07 8.69 18.96
N ILE A 218 -8.03 7.78 19.15
CA ILE A 218 -8.22 7.11 20.44
C ILE A 218 -6.94 6.37 20.84
N ASN A 219 -6.30 5.73 19.87
CA ASN A 219 -5.11 4.94 20.05
C ASN A 219 -3.82 5.75 20.23
N SER A 220 -3.74 6.99 19.73
CA SER A 220 -2.51 7.79 19.74
C SER A 220 -2.05 8.19 21.14
N VAL A 221 -2.94 8.08 22.13
CA VAL A 221 -2.66 8.41 23.54
C VAL A 221 -1.89 7.29 24.25
N VAL A 222 -1.78 6.11 23.64
CA VAL A 222 -1.04 4.97 24.19
C VAL A 222 0.36 4.94 23.59
N SER A 223 1.36 5.36 24.38
CA SER A 223 2.77 5.30 23.98
C SER A 223 3.37 3.90 24.21
N ASN A 224 3.13 2.97 23.28
CA ASN A 224 3.72 1.63 23.32
C ASN A 224 4.08 1.14 21.90
N ARG A 225 5.37 0.84 21.68
CA ARG A 225 5.91 0.43 20.37
C ARG A 225 5.27 -0.86 19.81
N PHE A 226 4.88 -1.79 20.68
CA PHE A 226 4.24 -3.04 20.27
C PHE A 226 2.80 -2.76 19.82
N VAL A 227 2.08 -1.93 20.56
CA VAL A 227 0.72 -1.48 20.22
C VAL A 227 0.71 -0.76 18.87
N ALA A 228 1.67 0.14 18.63
CA ALA A 228 1.80 0.87 17.37
C ALA A 228 2.03 -0.05 16.15
N GLU A 229 2.79 -1.14 16.33
CA GLU A 229 3.02 -2.09 15.23
C GLU A 229 1.74 -2.86 14.89
N PHE A 230 1.02 -3.31 15.91
CA PHE A 230 -0.23 -4.04 15.72
C PHE A 230 -1.38 -3.19 15.21
N GLN A 231 -1.42 -1.90 15.55
CA GLN A 231 -2.38 -0.95 14.99
C GLN A 231 -2.27 -0.84 13.47
N LYS A 232 -1.08 -1.03 12.88
CA LYS A 232 -0.93 -1.06 11.41
C LYS A 232 -1.66 -2.25 10.80
N VAL A 233 -1.58 -3.43 11.42
CA VAL A 233 -2.30 -4.63 10.97
C VAL A 233 -3.81 -4.43 11.06
N ILE A 234 -4.30 -3.91 12.19
CA ILE A 234 -5.72 -3.58 12.38
C ILE A 234 -6.17 -2.57 11.31
N SER A 235 -5.45 -1.46 11.15
CA SER A 235 -5.78 -0.42 10.18
C SER A 235 -5.82 -0.96 8.74
N LEU A 236 -4.87 -1.82 8.39
CA LEU A 236 -4.81 -2.46 7.08
C LEU A 236 -6.08 -3.29 6.80
N ILE A 237 -6.42 -4.21 7.71
CA ILE A 237 -7.58 -5.10 7.53
C ILE A 237 -8.88 -4.30 7.48
N PHE A 238 -9.08 -3.36 8.41
CA PHE A 238 -10.31 -2.58 8.47
C PHE A 238 -10.44 -1.57 7.32
N HIS A 239 -9.34 -1.06 6.75
CA HIS A 239 -9.38 -0.24 5.54
C HIS A 239 -9.97 -1.00 4.34
N TYR A 240 -9.53 -2.24 4.13
CA TYR A 240 -10.00 -3.05 3.01
C TYR A 240 -11.34 -3.75 3.29
N HIS A 241 -11.70 -3.99 4.55
CA HIS A 241 -13.01 -4.55 4.92
C HIS A 241 -14.19 -3.76 4.34
N TYR A 242 -14.16 -2.43 4.40
CA TYR A 242 -15.19 -1.57 3.79
C TYR A 242 -15.24 -1.65 2.26
N GLN A 243 -14.20 -2.20 1.62
CA GLN A 243 -14.14 -2.38 0.17
C GLN A 243 -14.69 -3.75 -0.26
N TRP A 244 -14.66 -4.77 0.61
CA TRP A 244 -15.03 -6.16 0.25
C TRP A 244 -16.54 -6.39 0.17
N ASP A 245 -17.30 -5.86 1.15
CA ASP A 245 -18.75 -6.00 1.16
C ASP A 245 -19.39 -4.63 0.94
N LYS A 246 -20.06 -4.49 -0.21
CA LYS A 246 -20.85 -3.30 -0.59
C LYS A 246 -22.32 -3.46 -0.23
N THR A 247 -22.73 -4.62 0.25
CA THR A 247 -24.10 -4.90 0.69
C THR A 247 -24.43 -4.03 1.89
N MET A 248 -25.54 -3.29 1.80
CA MET A 248 -26.02 -2.41 2.87
C MET A 248 -24.96 -1.42 3.41
N GLU A 249 -23.93 -1.08 2.61
CA GLU A 249 -22.79 -0.25 3.05
C GLU A 249 -23.26 1.06 3.68
N ARG A 250 -24.21 1.74 3.04
CA ARG A 250 -24.85 2.95 3.56
C ARG A 250 -25.40 2.77 4.98
N TYR A 251 -26.23 1.74 5.18
CA TYR A 251 -26.89 1.47 6.47
C TYR A 251 -25.88 1.06 7.56
N ARG A 252 -24.87 0.26 7.20
CA ARG A 252 -23.82 -0.18 8.13
C ARG A 252 -22.94 0.99 8.56
N ASN A 253 -22.55 1.84 7.61
CA ASN A 253 -21.73 3.02 7.89
C ASN A 253 -22.51 4.04 8.73
N GLU A 254 -23.80 4.27 8.43
CA GLU A 254 -24.66 5.12 9.24
C GLU A 254 -24.75 4.62 10.70
N ALA A 255 -24.97 3.31 10.90
CA ALA A 255 -25.02 2.71 12.23
C ALA A 255 -23.70 2.88 12.99
N ALA A 256 -22.56 2.62 12.34
CA ALA A 256 -21.24 2.77 12.94
C ALA A 256 -20.91 4.23 13.30
N ILE A 257 -21.30 5.20 12.46
CA ILE A 257 -21.18 6.64 12.78
C ILE A 257 -21.96 6.97 14.06
N ARG A 258 -23.20 6.49 14.18
CA ARG A 258 -24.02 6.70 15.37
C ARG A 258 -23.38 6.07 16.60
N GLU A 259 -22.84 4.85 16.49
CA GLU A 259 -22.08 4.21 17.57
C GLU A 259 -20.86 5.06 18.00
N HIS A 260 -20.06 5.56 17.04
CA HIS A 260 -18.91 6.44 17.32
C HIS A 260 -19.32 7.70 18.07
N LEU A 261 -20.39 8.37 17.64
CA LEU A 261 -20.91 9.56 18.31
C LEU A 261 -21.29 9.29 19.77
N THR A 262 -21.84 8.10 20.08
CA THR A 262 -22.12 7.74 21.49
C THR A 262 -20.84 7.53 22.31
N ILE A 263 -19.78 6.97 21.72
CA ILE A 263 -18.48 6.80 22.38
C ILE A 263 -17.85 8.17 22.63
N ILE A 264 -17.83 9.03 21.62
CA ILE A 264 -17.32 10.39 21.68
C ILE A 264 -18.03 11.17 22.79
N ALA A 265 -19.37 11.13 22.85
CA ALA A 265 -20.14 11.80 23.89
C ALA A 265 -19.73 11.33 25.30
N ALA A 266 -19.51 10.02 25.49
CA ALA A 266 -19.05 9.46 26.75
C ALA A 266 -17.64 9.93 27.13
N LEU A 267 -16.73 10.00 26.16
CA LEU A 267 -15.37 10.52 26.34
C LEU A 267 -15.39 12.01 26.73
N GLN A 268 -16.20 12.82 26.07
CA GLN A 268 -16.30 14.27 26.32
C GLN A 268 -16.74 14.60 27.75
N VAL A 269 -17.62 13.80 28.35
CA VAL A 269 -18.01 13.92 29.77
C VAL A 269 -17.11 13.11 30.71
N ARG A 270 -16.02 12.54 30.20
CA ARG A 270 -15.03 11.74 30.94
C ARG A 270 -15.60 10.52 31.67
N ASP A 271 -16.70 9.96 31.18
CA ASP A 271 -17.29 8.73 31.71
C ASP A 271 -16.55 7.50 31.15
N ALA A 272 -15.49 7.09 31.84
CA ALA A 272 -14.67 5.95 31.44
C ALA A 272 -15.44 4.61 31.40
N SER A 273 -16.44 4.43 32.27
CA SER A 273 -17.24 3.21 32.30
C SER A 273 -18.12 3.14 31.07
N ALA A 274 -18.86 4.22 30.81
CA ALA A 274 -19.78 4.26 29.69
C ALA A 274 -19.07 4.33 28.33
N ALA A 275 -17.91 5.00 28.24
CA ALA A 275 -17.08 4.98 27.04
C ALA A 275 -16.60 3.55 26.71
N LYS A 276 -16.13 2.79 27.70
CA LYS A 276 -15.74 1.38 27.51
C LYS A 276 -16.90 0.49 27.12
N ALA A 277 -18.07 0.68 27.73
CA ALA A 277 -19.26 -0.10 27.40
C ALA A 277 -19.70 0.13 25.95
N ARG A 278 -19.75 1.39 25.51
CA ARG A 278 -20.11 1.77 24.14
C ARG A 278 -19.07 1.30 23.12
N LEU A 279 -17.78 1.44 23.42
CA LEU A 279 -16.72 0.92 22.56
C LEU A 279 -16.80 -0.62 22.45
N ARG A 280 -17.05 -1.33 23.55
CA ARG A 280 -17.22 -2.79 23.52
C ARG A 280 -18.38 -3.21 22.62
N ALA A 281 -19.51 -2.51 22.70
CA ALA A 281 -20.66 -2.77 21.84
C ALA A 281 -20.32 -2.51 20.36
N HIS A 282 -19.72 -1.36 20.04
CA HIS A 282 -19.27 -1.03 18.69
C HIS A 282 -18.31 -2.08 18.12
N LEU A 283 -17.30 -2.51 18.90
CA LEU A 283 -16.36 -3.53 18.44
C LEU A 283 -17.02 -4.91 18.23
N ALA A 284 -18.12 -5.20 18.94
CA ALA A 284 -18.92 -6.40 18.70
C ALA A 284 -19.68 -6.30 17.36
N THR A 285 -20.37 -5.18 17.10
CA THR A 285 -21.01 -4.89 15.80
C THR A 285 -19.99 -4.95 14.65
N SER A 286 -18.81 -4.37 14.86
CA SER A 286 -17.72 -4.35 13.89
C SER A 286 -17.18 -5.76 13.59
N LYS A 287 -17.03 -6.62 14.62
CA LYS A 287 -16.66 -8.04 14.46
C LYS A 287 -17.70 -8.81 13.64
N GLU A 288 -18.99 -8.62 13.92
CA GLU A 288 -20.06 -9.27 13.16
C GLU A 288 -20.06 -8.83 11.70
N THR A 289 -19.86 -7.54 11.45
CA THR A 289 -19.76 -7.00 10.10
C THR A 289 -18.55 -7.57 9.35
N LEU A 290 -17.40 -7.68 10.01
CA LEU A 290 -16.19 -8.29 9.46
C LEU A 290 -16.46 -9.75 9.06
N LEU A 291 -17.04 -10.55 9.95
CA LEU A 291 -17.38 -11.94 9.67
C LEU A 291 -18.43 -12.10 8.56
N SER A 292 -19.41 -11.19 8.49
CA SER A 292 -20.43 -11.19 7.42
C SER A 292 -19.80 -10.95 6.06
N SER A 293 -18.84 -10.02 5.94
CA SER A 293 -18.14 -9.75 4.67
C SER A 293 -17.43 -10.97 4.11
N MET A 294 -17.02 -11.92 4.96
CA MET A 294 -16.37 -13.16 4.55
C MET A 294 -17.36 -14.19 4.01
N ARG A 295 -18.61 -14.20 4.50
CA ARG A 295 -19.64 -15.17 4.08
C ARG A 295 -20.16 -14.89 2.67
N GLY A 296 -20.14 -13.63 2.23
CA GLY A 296 -20.55 -13.23 0.87
C GLY A 296 -19.71 -13.86 -0.24
N HIS A 297 -18.47 -14.29 0.06
CA HIS A 297 -17.54 -14.87 -0.91
C HIS A 297 -17.54 -16.41 -0.96
N HIS A 298 -18.26 -17.09 -0.04
CA HIS A 298 -18.44 -18.54 -0.09
C HIS A 298 -19.55 -19.00 -1.07
N LEU A 299 -20.23 -18.06 -1.74
CA LEU A 299 -21.35 -18.32 -2.65
C LEU A 299 -20.99 -18.13 -4.14
N ALA A 300 -19.73 -18.27 -4.52
CA ALA A 300 -19.29 -18.31 -5.94
C ALA A 300 -18.72 -19.69 -6.30
#